data_AF-A0A6M2CHM5-F1
#
_entry.id   AF-A0A6M2CHM5-F1
#
_cell.length_a   1.000
_cell.length_b   1.000
_cell.length_c   1.000
_cell.angle_alpha   90.00
_cell.angle_beta   90.00
_cell.angle_gamma   90.00
#
_symmetry.space_group_name_H-M   'P 1'
#
loop_
_entity.id
_entity.type
_entity.pdbx_description
1 polymer ?
#
loop_
_entity_poly.entity_id
_entity_poly.type
_entity_poly.pdbx_seq_one_letter_code
_entity_poly.pdbx_strand_id
1 'polypeptide(L)'
;CAYEKKKVYTSGYHLSPGIYFKRDGQHVLVCPHIRLHKGVIDSVLQWPFDENFRLTIKHPSQSKECQRLVVTSNTKEYARPDTEHNVGVYSTARSFRLDELEREGYIAGDKLQVVWELVSKNNSN
;
A
#
# COMPACT_ATOMS: atom_id res chain seq x y z
N CYS A 1 -5.88 1.73 12.66
CA CYS A 1 -6.84 0.73 12.15
C CYS A 1 -6.42 0.34 10.74
N ALA A 2 -6.26 -0.95 10.43
CA ALA A 2 -5.84 -1.43 9.11
C ALA A 2 -7.05 -1.89 8.28
N TYR A 3 -7.09 -1.50 7.02
CA TYR A 3 -8.04 -2.00 6.02
C TYR A 3 -7.27 -2.64 4.88
N GLU A 4 -7.39 -3.96 4.75
CA GLU A 4 -6.72 -4.74 3.73
C GLU A 4 -7.74 -5.20 2.69
N LYS A 5 -7.34 -5.17 1.41
CA LYS A 5 -8.07 -5.86 0.35
C LYS A 5 -7.79 -7.37 0.44
N LYS A 6 -8.59 -8.14 -0.29
CA LYS A 6 -8.37 -9.58 -0.48
C LYS A 6 -6.94 -9.86 -0.92
N LYS A 7 -6.43 -11.04 -0.53
CA LYS A 7 -5.11 -11.54 -0.95
C LYS A 7 -5.07 -11.60 -2.49
N VAL A 8 -3.99 -11.13 -3.08
CA VAL A 8 -3.72 -11.12 -4.53
C VAL A 8 -2.33 -11.65 -4.81
N TYR A 9 -2.14 -12.21 -6.01
CA TYR A 9 -0.81 -12.50 -6.54
C TYR A 9 -0.35 -11.36 -7.43
N THR A 10 0.88 -10.88 -7.22
CA THR A 10 1.49 -9.81 -8.01
C THR A 10 2.96 -10.12 -8.19
N SER A 11 3.41 -10.23 -9.45
CA SER A 11 4.77 -10.70 -9.79
C SER A 11 5.14 -12.04 -9.13
N GLY A 12 4.15 -12.91 -8.88
CA GLY A 12 4.33 -14.18 -8.18
C GLY A 12 4.26 -14.10 -6.64
N TYR A 13 4.41 -12.93 -6.04
CA TYR A 13 4.28 -12.73 -4.59
C TYR A 13 2.81 -12.71 -4.16
N HIS A 14 2.52 -13.35 -3.04
CA HIS A 14 1.19 -13.36 -2.44
C HIS A 14 1.09 -12.23 -1.39
N LEU A 15 0.22 -11.25 -1.61
CA LEU A 15 0.14 -10.08 -0.73
C LEU A 15 -1.29 -9.54 -0.59
N SER A 16 -1.53 -8.77 0.47
CA SER A 16 -2.74 -7.98 0.67
C SER A 16 -2.38 -6.49 0.73
N PRO A 17 -2.73 -5.69 -0.29
CA PRO A 17 -2.56 -4.25 -0.26
C PRO A 17 -3.70 -3.62 0.55
N GLY A 18 -3.44 -2.48 1.16
CA GLY A 18 -4.41 -1.84 2.04
C GLY A 18 -4.03 -0.43 2.45
N ILE A 19 -4.80 0.14 3.37
CA ILE A 19 -4.49 1.40 4.01
C ILE A 19 -4.51 1.23 5.53
N TYR A 20 -3.68 2.00 6.21
CA TYR A 20 -3.64 2.05 7.66
C TYR A 20 -3.94 3.47 8.14
N PHE A 21 -5.00 3.61 8.93
CA PHE A 21 -5.33 4.87 9.59
C PHE A 21 -4.50 5.01 10.87
N LYS A 22 -3.65 6.03 10.91
CA LYS A 22 -2.81 6.37 12.06
C LYS A 22 -3.15 7.77 12.57
N ARG A 23 -3.37 7.90 13.87
CA ARG A 23 -3.46 9.23 14.50
C ARG A 23 -2.07 9.88 14.54
N ASP A 24 -1.99 11.13 14.12
CA ASP A 24 -0.79 11.95 14.15
C ASP A 24 -1.15 13.33 14.73
N GLY A 25 -0.96 13.48 16.05
CA GLY A 25 -1.44 14.64 16.80
C GLY A 25 -2.96 14.82 16.70
N GLN A 26 -3.36 15.93 16.07
CA GLN A 26 -4.76 16.30 15.80
C GLN A 26 -5.26 15.77 14.44
N HIS A 27 -4.38 15.18 13.63
CA HIS A 27 -4.71 14.69 12.30
C HIS A 27 -4.81 13.17 12.28
N VAL A 28 -5.44 12.66 11.22
CA VAL A 28 -5.42 11.24 10.88
C VAL A 28 -4.71 11.08 9.55
N LEU A 29 -3.73 10.20 9.51
CA LEU A 29 -2.99 9.83 8.31
C LEU A 29 -3.62 8.60 7.69
N VAL A 30 -3.80 8.64 6.37
CA VAL A 30 -4.09 7.49 5.51
C VAL A 30 -2.75 6.97 4.96
N CYS A 31 -2.20 5.96 5.62
CA CYS A 31 -0.91 5.39 5.27
C CYS A 31 -1.09 4.23 4.28
N PRO A 32 -0.25 4.10 3.24
CA PRO A 32 -0.13 2.85 2.48
C PRO A 32 0.20 1.69 3.42
N HIS A 33 -0.43 0.54 3.22
CA HIS A 33 -0.21 -0.67 3.98
C HIS A 33 -0.07 -1.90 3.07
N ILE A 34 0.91 -2.75 3.32
CA ILE A 34 1.13 -4.00 2.59
C ILE A 34 1.37 -5.12 3.60
N ARG A 35 0.75 -6.28 3.37
CA ARG A 35 1.05 -7.53 4.08
C ARG A 35 1.47 -8.60 3.09
N LEU A 36 2.60 -9.24 3.33
CA LEU A 36 3.05 -10.40 2.58
C LEU A 36 2.49 -11.67 3.22
N HIS A 37 2.04 -12.59 2.38
CA HIS A 37 1.54 -13.91 2.75
C HIS A 37 2.44 -14.98 2.15
N LYS A 38 2.47 -16.14 2.78
CA LYS A 38 3.12 -17.31 2.21
C LYS A 38 2.53 -17.63 0.85
N GLY A 39 3.38 -17.66 -0.16
CA GLY A 39 3.05 -18.04 -1.53
C GLY A 39 3.46 -19.48 -1.83
N VAL A 40 2.89 -20.03 -2.90
CA VAL A 40 3.19 -21.40 -3.37
C VAL A 40 4.59 -21.50 -3.97
N ILE A 41 5.09 -20.39 -4.53
CA ILE A 41 6.36 -20.32 -5.26
C ILE A 41 7.43 -19.51 -4.53
N ASP A 42 7.27 -19.25 -3.23
CA ASP A 42 8.19 -18.42 -2.43
C ASP A 42 9.64 -18.94 -2.42
N SER A 43 9.85 -20.23 -2.69
CA SER A 43 11.17 -20.85 -2.77
C SER A 43 11.99 -20.46 -4.00
N VAL A 44 11.34 -19.98 -5.07
CA VAL A 44 11.98 -19.59 -6.33
C VAL A 44 11.96 -18.07 -6.56
N LEU A 45 11.24 -17.32 -5.73
CA LEU A 45 11.20 -15.85 -5.79
C LEU A 45 12.43 -15.24 -5.12
N GLN A 46 12.74 -14.01 -5.53
CA GLN A 46 13.78 -13.21 -4.90
C GLN A 46 13.26 -12.63 -3.58
N TRP A 47 14.14 -12.52 -2.59
CA TRP A 47 13.82 -11.94 -1.29
C TRP A 47 14.96 -11.05 -0.82
N PRO A 48 14.68 -9.97 -0.08
CA PRO A 48 13.34 -9.54 0.34
C PRO A 48 12.50 -8.98 -0.81
N PHE A 49 11.20 -8.93 -0.58
CA PHE A 49 10.25 -8.33 -1.49
C PHE A 49 10.62 -6.88 -1.76
N ASP A 50 10.90 -6.58 -3.01
CA ASP A 50 11.40 -5.27 -3.42
C ASP A 50 10.70 -4.81 -4.70
N GLU A 51 9.48 -4.28 -4.55
CA GLU A 51 8.62 -3.81 -5.63
C GLU A 51 8.12 -2.39 -5.35
N ASN A 52 7.88 -1.63 -6.42
CA ASN A 52 7.30 -0.29 -6.31
C ASN A 52 5.80 -0.34 -6.55
N PHE A 53 5.04 0.28 -5.65
CA PHE A 53 3.60 0.47 -5.85
C PHE A 53 3.27 1.95 -5.97
N ARG A 54 2.23 2.26 -6.73
CA ARG A 54 1.59 3.56 -6.70
C ARG A 54 0.26 3.43 -5.98
N LEU A 55 0.11 4.23 -4.92
CA LEU A 55 -1.15 4.43 -4.22
C LEU A 55 -1.81 5.70 -4.77
N THR A 56 -3.00 5.53 -5.35
CA THR A 56 -3.79 6.63 -5.91
C THR A 56 -5.11 6.77 -5.16
N ILE A 57 -5.40 7.98 -4.72
CA ILE A 57 -6.71 8.37 -4.18
C ILE A 57 -7.46 9.12 -5.30
N LYS A 58 -8.61 8.57 -5.72
CA LYS A 58 -9.41 9.13 -6.82
C LYS A 58 -10.49 10.06 -6.29
N HIS A 59 -10.63 11.24 -6.91
CA HIS A 59 -11.76 12.11 -6.64
C HIS A 59 -13.03 11.49 -7.27
N PRO A 60 -14.15 11.43 -6.54
CA PRO A 60 -15.34 10.71 -7.00
C PRO A 60 -16.04 11.35 -8.22
N SER A 61 -15.91 12.67 -8.39
CA SER A 61 -16.65 13.43 -9.43
C SER A 61 -15.77 14.25 -10.38
N GLN A 62 -14.46 14.26 -10.17
CA GLN A 62 -13.53 15.07 -10.95
C GLN A 62 -12.42 14.16 -11.48
N SER A 63 -11.83 14.53 -12.61
CA SER A 63 -10.60 13.90 -13.11
C SER A 63 -9.37 14.35 -12.32
N LYS A 64 -9.48 14.35 -10.98
CA LYS A 64 -8.45 14.75 -10.03
C LYS A 64 -8.04 13.54 -9.20
N GLU A 65 -6.74 13.40 -8.95
CA GLU A 65 -6.20 12.30 -8.15
C GLU A 65 -4.99 12.75 -7.33
N CYS A 66 -4.76 12.08 -6.21
CA CYS A 66 -3.55 12.24 -5.42
C CYS A 66 -2.78 10.93 -5.42
N GLN A 67 -1.47 11.01 -5.70
CA GLN A 67 -0.63 9.83 -5.83
C GLN A 67 0.53 9.84 -4.85
N ARG A 68 0.91 8.66 -4.36
CA ARG A 68 2.16 8.43 -3.63
C ARG A 68 2.82 7.17 -4.16
N LEU A 69 4.10 7.29 -4.50
CA LEU A 69 4.94 6.12 -4.70
C LEU A 69 5.17 5.46 -3.34
N VAL A 70 5.04 4.14 -3.27
CA VAL A 70 5.27 3.30 -2.11
C VAL A 70 6.43 2.38 -2.50
N VAL A 71 7.60 2.67 -1.96
CA VAL A 71 8.81 1.90 -2.20
C VAL A 71 8.95 0.94 -1.04
N THR A 72 8.92 -0.36 -1.32
CA THR A 72 9.27 -1.37 -0.32
C THR A 72 10.77 -1.32 -0.09
N SER A 73 11.22 -1.72 1.10
CA SER A 73 12.62 -1.63 1.49
C SER A 73 13.19 -3.01 1.77
N ASN A 74 14.51 -3.12 1.71
CA ASN A 74 15.22 -4.30 2.19
C ASN A 74 15.21 -4.37 3.73
N THR A 75 14.03 -4.64 4.31
CA THR A 75 13.84 -4.80 5.75
C THR A 75 13.22 -6.15 6.05
N LYS A 76 13.36 -6.60 7.31
CA LYS A 76 12.89 -7.92 7.76
C LYS A 76 11.39 -8.15 7.54
N GLU A 77 10.60 -7.09 7.54
CA GLU A 77 9.16 -7.16 7.33
C GLU A 77 8.80 -7.52 5.89
N TYR A 78 9.73 -7.31 4.96
CA TYR A 78 9.63 -7.72 3.56
C TYR A 78 10.40 -9.01 3.26
N ALA A 79 10.95 -9.69 4.27
CA ALA A 79 11.59 -11.00 4.09
C ALA A 79 10.57 -12.08 3.68
N ARG A 80 11.07 -13.23 3.23
CA ARG A 80 10.22 -14.38 2.91
C ARG A 80 9.39 -14.80 4.13
N PRO A 81 8.06 -14.95 4.02
CA PRO A 81 7.24 -15.46 5.10
C PRO A 81 7.68 -16.86 5.55
N ASP A 82 8.01 -16.99 6.82
CA ASP A 82 8.30 -18.27 7.50
C ASP A 82 7.02 -18.95 8.01
N THR A 83 6.04 -18.13 8.38
CA THR A 83 4.69 -18.50 8.81
C THR A 83 3.64 -18.19 7.74
N GLU A 84 2.35 -18.11 8.07
CA GLU A 84 1.30 -17.80 7.09
C GLU A 84 1.45 -16.40 6.47
N HIS A 85 1.98 -15.43 7.21
CA HIS A 85 2.15 -14.05 6.77
C HIS A 85 3.15 -13.28 7.64
N ASN A 86 3.74 -12.25 7.06
CA ASN A 86 4.55 -11.29 7.81
C ASN A 86 3.66 -10.27 8.54
N VAL A 87 4.25 -9.57 9.51
CA VAL A 87 3.64 -8.36 10.07
C VAL A 87 3.39 -7.36 8.94
N GLY A 88 2.19 -6.78 8.91
CA GLY A 88 1.83 -5.77 7.92
C GLY A 88 2.64 -4.49 8.12
N VAL A 89 3.13 -3.92 7.02
CA VAL A 89 3.97 -2.72 7.02
C VAL A 89 3.17 -1.53 6.51
N TYR A 90 3.32 -0.38 7.17
CA TYR A 90 2.78 0.89 6.68
C TYR A 90 3.86 1.98 6.65
N SER A 91 3.69 2.96 5.76
CA SER A 91 4.61 4.10 5.64
C SER A 91 3.92 5.43 5.95
N THR A 92 4.35 6.11 7.02
CA THR A 92 3.89 7.48 7.33
C THR A 92 4.52 8.51 6.41
N ALA A 93 5.73 8.29 5.92
CA ALA A 93 6.38 9.21 4.98
C ALA A 93 5.64 9.33 3.63
N ARG A 94 4.79 8.36 3.31
CA ARG A 94 4.01 8.30 2.06
C ARG A 94 2.50 8.38 2.31
N SER A 95 2.09 8.92 3.45
CA SER A 95 0.67 9.05 3.80
C SER A 95 0.00 10.28 3.20
N PHE A 96 -1.33 10.27 3.20
CA PHE A 96 -2.17 11.43 3.00
C PHE A 96 -2.79 11.87 4.33
N ARG A 97 -3.09 13.15 4.47
CA ARG A 97 -3.88 13.65 5.59
C ARG A 97 -5.36 13.50 5.29
N LEU A 98 -6.10 12.86 6.20
CA LEU A 98 -7.52 12.57 6.01
C LEU A 98 -8.37 13.84 5.95
N ASP A 99 -8.04 14.83 6.78
CA ASP A 99 -8.73 16.13 6.81
C ASP A 99 -8.52 16.93 5.52
N GLU A 100 -7.36 16.80 4.87
CA GLU A 100 -7.12 17.39 3.54
C GLU A 100 -7.92 16.68 2.46
N LEU A 101 -7.96 15.33 2.48
CA LEU A 101 -8.76 14.55 1.54
C LEU A 101 -10.26 14.88 1.66
N GLU A 102 -10.75 15.02 2.89
CA GLU A 102 -12.14 15.41 3.16
C GLU A 102 -12.43 16.83 2.66
N ARG A 103 -11.61 17.81 3.05
CA ARG A 103 -11.74 19.22 2.64
C ARG A 103 -11.73 19.37 1.11
N GLU A 104 -10.96 18.54 0.42
CA GLU A 104 -10.84 18.57 -1.04
C GLU A 104 -11.86 17.69 -1.79
N GLY A 105 -12.80 17.05 -1.08
CA GLY A 105 -13.91 16.31 -1.68
C GLY A 105 -13.59 14.88 -2.13
N TYR A 106 -12.43 14.31 -1.74
CA TYR A 106 -12.08 12.93 -2.06
C TYR A 106 -12.91 11.89 -1.30
N ILE A 107 -13.56 12.30 -0.20
CA ILE A 107 -14.46 11.46 0.57
C ILE A 107 -15.89 11.86 0.23
N ALA A 108 -16.65 10.94 -0.34
CA ALA A 108 -18.06 11.16 -0.66
C ALA A 108 -18.90 9.99 -0.14
N GLY A 109 -19.92 10.31 0.66
CA GLY A 109 -20.81 9.30 1.25
C GLY A 109 -20.07 8.26 2.09
N ASP A 110 -19.11 8.72 2.92
CA ASP A 110 -18.25 7.88 3.76
C ASP A 110 -17.44 6.83 2.99
N LYS A 111 -17.07 7.15 1.74
CA LYS A 111 -16.28 6.29 0.87
C LYS A 111 -15.05 7.01 0.35
N LEU A 112 -13.92 6.34 0.44
CA LEU A 112 -12.65 6.73 -0.13
C LEU A 112 -12.27 5.74 -1.25
N GLN A 113 -12.05 6.24 -2.47
CA GLN A 113 -11.64 5.39 -3.59
C GLN A 113 -10.12 5.31 -3.66
N VAL A 114 -9.62 4.09 -3.46
CA VAL A 114 -8.18 3.80 -3.39
C VAL A 114 -7.82 2.80 -4.48
N VAL A 115 -6.78 3.13 -5.25
CA VAL A 115 -6.23 2.27 -6.31
C VAL A 115 -4.77 1.98 -6.00
N TRP A 116 -4.40 0.71 -6.15
CA TRP A 116 -3.04 0.20 -6.03
C TRP A 116 -2.58 -0.30 -7.38
N GLU A 117 -1.44 0.19 -7.85
CA GLU A 117 -0.83 -0.22 -9.10
C GLU A 117 0.61 -0.66 -8.84
N LEU A 118 1.00 -1.82 -9.38
CA LEU A 118 2.42 -2.19 -9.44
C LEU A 118 3.10 -1.31 -10.50
N VAL A 119 4.24 -0.73 -10.15
CA VAL A 119 5.04 0.12 -11.03
C VAL A 119 6.38 -0.55 -11.28
N SER A 120 6.68 -0.83 -12.55
CA SER A 120 7.97 -1.37 -12.93
C SER A 120 9.10 -0.46 -12.46
N LYS A 121 10.11 -1.06 -11.84
CA LYS A 121 11.40 -0.39 -11.67
C LYS A 121 12.04 -0.32 -13.05
N ASN A 122 12.05 0.87 -13.66
CA ASN A 122 12.80 1.05 -14.90
C ASN A 122 14.27 0.74 -14.60
N ASN A 123 14.80 -0.32 -15.21
CA ASN A 123 16.23 -0.55 -15.29
C ASN A 123 16.80 0.56 -16.16
N SER A 124 17.41 1.57 -15.54
CA SER A 124 18.34 2.43 -16.25
C SER A 124 19.51 1.55 -16.69
N ASN A 125 19.50 1.15 -17.96
CA ASN A 125 20.71 0.68 -18.64
C ASN A 125 21.70 1.83 -18.80
#